data_AF-A0A435CNA5-F1
#
_entry.id   AF-A0A435CNA5-F1
#
_cell.length_a   1.000
_cell.length_b   1.000
_cell.length_c   1.000
_cell.angle_alpha   90.00
_cell.angle_beta   90.00
_cell.angle_gamma   90.00
#
_symmetry.space_group_name_H-M   'P 1'
#
loop_
_entity.id
_entity.type
_entity.pdbx_description
1 polymer ?
#
loop_
_entity_poly.entity_id
_entity_poly.type
_entity_poly.pdbx_seq_one_letter_code
_entity_poly.pdbx_strand_id
1 'polypeptide(L)'
;LVRIGDVADLEIVAQALRFQEYMRARGMMIDFVVVNEQASSYVQDLQRAVETLCENSRLRGRELGPRQHIFAVRRDLMDEPTYKTLLSVARVVLHTRNGTIFDQLERAETAALQARDALLQAAGGSP
;
A
#
# COMPACT_ATOMS: atom_id res chain seq x y z
N LEU A 1 -1.71 -2.04 0.11
CA LEU A 1 -2.03 -1.12 -1.00
C LEU A 1 -1.27 0.18 -0.77
N VAL A 2 -0.55 0.67 -1.78
CA VAL A 2 0.10 2.00 -1.74
C VAL A 2 -0.51 2.86 -2.84
N ARG A 3 -0.92 4.08 -2.49
CA ARG A 3 -1.49 5.08 -3.41
C ARG A 3 -0.48 6.19 -3.61
N ILE A 4 -0.05 6.40 -4.86
CA ILE A 4 0.96 7.39 -5.25
C ILE A 4 0.41 8.27 -6.38
N GLY A 5 0.69 9.57 -6.32
CA GLY A 5 0.27 10.53 -7.36
C GLY A 5 1.38 11.45 -7.85
N ASP A 6 2.61 11.28 -7.35
CA ASP A 6 3.75 12.14 -7.68
C ASP A 6 5.04 11.30 -7.71
N VAL A 7 5.94 11.59 -8.65
CA VAL A 7 7.27 10.97 -8.76
C VAL A 7 8.18 11.32 -7.58
N ALA A 8 7.96 12.46 -6.93
CA ALA A 8 8.70 12.86 -5.73
C ALA A 8 8.54 11.84 -4.58
N ASP A 9 7.44 11.09 -4.58
CA ASP A 9 7.09 10.16 -3.51
C ASP A 9 7.56 8.72 -3.77
N LEU A 10 8.32 8.46 -4.84
CA LEU A 10 8.75 7.11 -5.24
C LEU A 10 9.53 6.36 -4.15
N GLU A 11 10.22 7.08 -3.26
CA GLU A 11 10.94 6.45 -2.15
C GLU A 11 10.00 5.76 -1.16
N ILE A 12 8.78 6.28 -0.95
CA ILE A 12 7.77 5.63 -0.09
C ILE A 12 7.35 4.28 -0.71
N VAL A 13 7.20 4.21 -2.03
CA VAL A 13 6.91 2.97 -2.74
C VAL A 13 8.08 1.99 -2.61
N ALA A 14 9.32 2.49 -2.77
CA ALA A 14 10.51 1.66 -2.62
C ALA A 14 10.65 1.07 -1.20
N GLN A 15 10.37 1.87 -0.16
CA GLN A 15 10.31 1.41 1.24
C GLN A 15 9.25 0.32 1.45
N ALA A 16 8.04 0.55 0.93
CA ALA A 16 6.95 -0.41 1.06
C ALA A 16 7.23 -1.74 0.32
N LEU A 17 7.92 -1.69 -0.82
CA LEU A 17 8.42 -2.90 -1.52
C LEU A 17 9.46 -3.66 -0.69
N ARG A 18 10.37 -2.95 0.01
CA ARG A 18 11.32 -3.59 0.94
C ARG A 18 10.60 -4.26 2.12
N PHE A 19 9.50 -3.69 2.59
CA PHE A 19 8.67 -4.33 3.61
C PHE A 19 8.00 -5.61 3.08
N GLN A 20 7.44 -5.58 1.86
CA GLN A 20 6.89 -6.78 1.23
C GLN A 20 7.95 -7.88 1.11
N GLU A 21 9.17 -7.52 0.70
CA GLU A 21 10.31 -8.44 0.65
C GLU A 21 10.58 -9.10 2.01
N TYR A 22 10.67 -8.27 3.05
CA TYR A 22 10.89 -8.74 4.42
C TYR A 22 9.80 -9.73 4.87
N MET A 23 8.52 -9.41 4.62
CA MET A 23 7.41 -10.29 4.96
C MET A 23 7.52 -11.64 4.24
N ARG A 24 7.89 -11.64 2.96
CA ARG A 24 8.10 -12.87 2.19
C ARG A 24 9.26 -13.71 2.73
N ALA A 25 10.38 -13.07 3.08
CA ALA A 25 11.51 -13.76 3.72
C ALA A 25 11.13 -14.39 5.07
N ARG A 26 10.08 -13.87 5.73
CA ARG A 26 9.48 -14.44 6.94
C ARG A 26 8.37 -15.46 6.67
N GLY A 27 8.21 -15.92 5.43
CA GLY A 27 7.20 -16.92 5.04
C GLY A 27 5.79 -16.35 4.86
N MET A 28 5.60 -15.03 4.89
CA MET A 28 4.30 -14.39 4.67
C MET A 28 4.18 -13.89 3.24
N MET A 29 3.35 -14.58 2.44
CA MET A 29 2.99 -14.12 1.10
C MET A 29 1.82 -13.15 1.18
N ILE A 30 2.00 -11.95 0.62
CA ILE A 30 0.98 -10.90 0.57
C ILE A 30 0.90 -10.33 -0.84
N ASP A 31 -0.31 -9.96 -1.27
CA ASP A 31 -0.52 -9.18 -2.48
C ASP A 31 -0.19 -7.71 -2.20
N PHE A 32 0.83 -7.20 -2.89
CA PHE A 32 1.26 -5.82 -2.83
C PHE A 32 0.85 -5.08 -4.09
N VAL A 33 -0.03 -4.11 -3.93
CA VAL A 33 -0.58 -3.33 -5.03
C VAL A 33 -0.15 -1.87 -4.88
N VAL A 34 0.42 -1.29 -5.94
CA VAL A 34 0.68 0.14 -6.10
C VAL A 34 -0.33 0.72 -7.07
N VAL A 35 -1.12 1.69 -6.63
CA VAL A 35 -2.08 2.42 -7.44
C VAL A 35 -1.50 3.77 -7.80
N ASN A 36 -1.30 4.00 -9.09
CA ASN A 36 -1.00 5.30 -9.65
C ASN A 36 -2.30 6.12 -9.74
N GLU A 37 -2.40 7.19 -8.95
CA GLU A 37 -3.54 8.12 -8.87
C GLU A 37 -3.27 9.45 -9.58
N GLN A 38 -2.16 9.56 -10.31
CA GLN A 38 -1.88 10.76 -11.09
C GLN A 38 -2.91 10.91 -12.20
N ALA A 39 -3.47 12.12 -12.35
CA ALA A 39 -4.52 12.43 -13.32
C ALA A 39 -4.05 13.30 -14.51
N SER A 40 -2.76 13.67 -14.56
CA SER A 40 -2.22 14.67 -15.51
C SER A 40 -1.44 14.05 -16.67
N SER A 41 -1.01 14.89 -17.62
CA SER A 41 -0.21 14.49 -18.80
C SER A 41 1.08 13.71 -18.50
N TYR A 42 1.53 13.68 -17.24
CA TYR A 42 2.73 12.95 -16.78
C TYR A 42 2.44 11.56 -16.20
N VAL A 43 1.19 11.05 -16.28
CA VAL A 43 0.82 9.70 -15.80
C VAL A 43 1.79 8.62 -16.31
N GLN A 44 2.24 8.73 -17.56
CA GLN A 44 3.12 7.74 -18.17
C GLN A 44 4.49 7.66 -17.48
N ASP A 45 5.03 8.78 -17.01
CA ASP A 45 6.36 8.80 -16.39
C ASP A 45 6.33 8.17 -15.01
N LEU A 46 5.32 8.54 -14.19
CA LEU A 46 5.12 7.89 -12.89
C LEU A 46 4.78 6.41 -13.05
N GLN A 47 3.95 6.06 -14.03
CA GLN A 47 3.59 4.67 -14.28
C GLN A 47 4.83 3.83 -14.62
N ARG A 48 5.68 4.30 -15.54
CA ARG A 48 6.93 3.62 -15.89
C ARG A 48 7.87 3.49 -14.69
N ALA A 49 7.99 4.54 -13.87
CA ALA A 49 8.84 4.51 -12.69
C ALA A 49 8.34 3.48 -11.66
N VAL A 50 7.03 3.44 -11.41
CA VAL A 50 6.39 2.44 -10.53
C VAL A 50 6.58 1.03 -11.07
N GLU A 51 6.35 0.82 -12.37
CA GLU A 51 6.54 -0.48 -13.02
C GLU A 51 7.98 -0.97 -12.90
N THR A 52 8.95 -0.09 -13.16
CA THR A 52 10.39 -0.37 -13.01
C THR A 52 10.74 -0.78 -11.58
N LEU A 53 10.25 -0.05 -10.56
CA LEU A 53 10.47 -0.41 -9.16
C LEU A 53 9.87 -1.78 -8.83
N CYS A 54 8.64 -2.04 -9.30
CA CYS A 54 7.95 -3.30 -9.08
C CYS A 54 8.68 -4.46 -9.77
N GLU A 55 9.13 -4.30 -11.02
CA GLU A 55 9.85 -5.32 -11.77
C GLU A 55 11.20 -5.65 -11.13
N ASN A 56 11.98 -4.62 -10.78
CA ASN A 56 13.22 -4.80 -10.03
C ASN A 56 12.98 -5.54 -8.70
N SER A 57 11.87 -5.23 -8.02
CA SER A 57 11.47 -5.96 -6.83
C SER A 57 11.09 -7.40 -7.15
N ARG A 58 10.43 -7.70 -8.27
CA ARG A 58 10.11 -9.08 -8.67
C ARG A 58 11.35 -9.92 -8.98
N LEU A 59 12.34 -9.34 -9.66
CA LEU A 59 13.55 -10.03 -10.12
C LEU A 59 14.57 -10.35 -9.01
N ARG A 60 14.54 -9.61 -7.90
CA ARG A 60 15.43 -9.87 -6.74
C ARG A 60 15.13 -11.19 -6.00
N GLY A 61 14.04 -11.88 -6.33
CA GLY A 61 13.64 -13.15 -5.69
C GLY A 61 14.12 -14.35 -6.45
N ARG A 62 15.31 -14.86 -6.12
CA ARG A 62 15.87 -16.05 -6.78
C ARG A 62 15.42 -17.37 -6.15
N GLU A 63 14.94 -17.38 -4.91
CA GLU A 63 14.73 -18.62 -4.14
C GLU A 63 13.32 -19.24 -4.27
N LEU A 64 12.32 -18.51 -4.79
CA LEU A 64 10.91 -18.95 -4.82
C LEU A 64 10.19 -18.70 -6.16
N GLY A 65 10.94 -18.55 -7.26
CA GLY A 65 10.37 -18.25 -8.59
C GLY A 65 9.83 -16.81 -8.73
N PRO A 66 9.20 -16.47 -9.89
CA PRO A 66 8.71 -15.13 -10.15
C PRO A 66 7.75 -14.63 -9.06
N ARG A 67 7.95 -13.41 -8.55
CA ARG A 67 7.10 -12.81 -7.51
C ARG A 67 5.77 -12.34 -8.11
N GLN A 68 4.80 -13.25 -8.19
CA GLN A 68 3.48 -13.00 -8.78
C GLN A 68 2.60 -12.01 -7.98
N HIS A 69 2.97 -11.69 -6.73
CA HIS A 69 2.16 -10.91 -5.79
C HIS A 69 2.52 -9.40 -5.73
N ILE A 70 3.08 -8.84 -6.80
CA ILE A 70 3.40 -7.39 -6.90
C ILE A 70 2.74 -6.82 -8.14
N PHE A 71 1.78 -5.93 -7.94
CA PHE A 71 0.94 -5.36 -8.98
C PHE A 71 1.10 -3.83 -9.03
N ALA A 72 1.35 -3.30 -10.22
CA ALA A 72 1.30 -1.87 -10.50
C ALA A 72 0.07 -1.60 -11.35
N VAL A 73 -0.84 -0.76 -10.88
CA VAL A 73 -2.12 -0.51 -11.52
C VAL A 73 -2.42 0.99 -11.59
N ARG A 74 -3.23 1.38 -12.57
CA ARG A 74 -3.61 2.78 -12.77
C ARG A 74 -5.04 3.03 -12.28
N ARG A 75 -5.24 4.12 -11.55
CA ARG A 75 -6.55 4.54 -11.06
C ARG A 75 -7.49 4.91 -12.20
N ASP A 76 -7.01 5.60 -13.24
CA ASP A 76 -7.83 6.13 -14.33
C ASP A 76 -8.39 5.04 -15.27
N LEU A 77 -7.84 3.83 -15.22
CA LEU A 77 -8.33 2.66 -15.93
C LEU A 77 -9.33 1.82 -15.12
N MET A 78 -9.71 2.26 -13.91
CA MET A 78 -10.66 1.58 -13.03
C MET A 78 -11.95 2.37 -12.89
N ASP A 79 -13.07 1.68 -12.95
CA ASP A 79 -14.33 2.24 -12.48
C ASP A 79 -14.34 2.36 -10.94
N GLU A 80 -15.23 3.22 -10.44
CA GLU A 80 -15.31 3.53 -9.00
C GLU A 80 -15.58 2.28 -8.13
N PRO A 81 -16.51 1.36 -8.50
CA PRO A 81 -16.73 0.15 -7.72
C PRO A 81 -15.49 -0.75 -7.60
N THR A 82 -14.72 -0.94 -8.68
CA THR A 82 -13.49 -1.74 -8.63
C THR A 82 -12.46 -1.11 -7.71
N TYR A 83 -12.28 0.21 -7.79
CA TYR A 83 -11.35 0.92 -6.93
C TYR A 83 -11.75 0.84 -5.45
N LYS A 84 -13.04 1.04 -5.12
CA LYS A 84 -13.55 0.86 -3.75
C LYS A 84 -13.40 -0.57 -3.25
N THR A 85 -13.63 -1.55 -4.12
CA THR A 85 -13.44 -2.97 -3.80
C THR A 85 -11.98 -3.23 -3.43
N LEU A 86 -11.03 -2.76 -4.23
CA LEU A 86 -9.59 -2.87 -3.97
C LEU A 86 -9.20 -2.24 -2.62
N LEU A 87 -9.75 -1.06 -2.29
CA LEU A 87 -9.55 -0.43 -0.99
C LEU A 87 -10.13 -1.27 0.16
N SER A 88 -11.34 -1.81 -0.01
CA SER A 88 -12.05 -2.56 1.02
C SER A 88 -11.36 -3.88 1.40
N VAL A 89 -10.73 -4.55 0.44
CA VAL A 89 -10.02 -5.81 0.68
C VAL A 89 -8.60 -5.60 1.21
N ALA A 90 -8.06 -4.39 1.08
CA ALA A 90 -6.71 -4.09 1.51
C ALA A 90 -6.63 -4.02 3.05
N ARG A 91 -5.82 -4.90 3.65
CA ARG A 91 -5.55 -4.87 5.10
C ARG A 91 -4.75 -3.66 5.56
N VAL A 92 -3.94 -3.10 4.66
CA VAL A 92 -3.13 -1.89 4.91
C VAL A 92 -3.22 -1.02 3.67
N VAL A 93 -3.57 0.25 3.87
CA VAL A 93 -3.61 1.28 2.83
C VAL A 93 -2.68 2.42 3.23
N LEU A 94 -1.65 2.66 2.42
CA LEU A 94 -0.76 3.80 2.54
C LEU A 94 -1.06 4.79 1.42
N HIS A 95 -1.02 6.08 1.72
CA HIS A 95 -1.08 7.13 0.72
C HIS A 95 0.13 8.03 0.87
N THR A 96 0.88 8.24 -0.20
CA THR A 96 2.15 8.99 -0.13
C THR A 96 1.99 10.43 0.35
N ARG A 97 0.82 11.05 0.13
CA ARG A 97 0.51 12.41 0.60
C ARG A 97 0.20 12.49 2.10
N ASN A 98 0.06 11.36 2.77
CA ASN A 98 -0.20 11.31 4.21
C ASN A 98 1.13 11.28 5.03
N GLY A 99 2.24 11.75 4.47
CA GLY A 99 3.55 11.71 5.13
C GLY A 99 4.23 10.34 5.01
N THR A 100 5.28 10.15 5.80
CA THR A 100 6.10 8.93 5.74
C THR A 100 5.31 7.69 6.16
N ILE A 101 5.85 6.51 5.88
CA ILE A 101 5.26 5.24 6.37
C ILE A 101 5.19 5.27 7.90
N PHE A 102 6.20 5.83 8.56
CA PHE A 102 6.27 5.92 10.02
C PHE A 102 5.15 6.81 10.58
N ASP A 103 4.96 8.00 10.01
CA ASP A 103 3.88 8.92 10.43
C ASP A 103 2.50 8.28 10.29
N GLN A 104 2.30 7.50 9.21
CA GLN A 104 1.06 6.79 8.97
C GLN A 104 0.85 5.64 9.96
N LEU A 105 1.92 4.94 10.33
CA LEU A 105 1.88 3.85 11.31
C LEU A 105 1.55 4.37 12.70
N GLU A 106 2.21 5.45 13.15
CA GLU A 106 1.98 6.06 14.47
C GLU A 106 0.51 6.51 14.63
N ARG A 107 -0.04 7.17 13.60
CA ARG A 107 -1.46 7.55 13.59
C ARG A 107 -2.39 6.34 13.59
N ALA A 108 -2.06 5.29 12.85
CA ALA A 108 -2.87 4.07 12.82
C ALA A 108 -2.87 3.35 14.19
N GLU A 109 -1.73 3.31 14.87
CA GLU A 109 -1.60 2.74 16.22
C GLU A 109 -2.43 3.55 17.23
N THR A 110 -2.31 4.89 17.18
CA THR A 110 -3.10 5.79 18.03
C THR A 110 -4.60 5.58 17.82
N ALA A 111 -5.04 5.51 16.56
CA ALA A 111 -6.44 5.28 16.22
C ALA A 111 -6.94 3.89 16.68
N ALA A 112 -6.10 2.87 16.56
CA ALA A 112 -6.43 1.51 17.02
C ALA A 112 -6.60 1.44 18.55
N LEU A 113 -5.74 2.12 19.31
CA LEU A 113 -5.86 2.23 20.77
C LEU A 113 -7.16 2.94 21.15
N GLN A 114 -7.47 4.07 20.52
CA GLN A 114 -8.71 4.81 20.74
C GLN A 114 -9.95 3.97 20.43
N ALA A 115 -9.95 3.24 19.32
CA ALA A 115 -11.06 2.36 18.95
C ALA A 115 -11.26 1.23 19.97
N ARG A 116 -10.17 0.63 20.45
CA ARG A 116 -10.23 -0.40 21.49
C ARG A 116 -10.81 0.14 22.79
N ASP A 117 -10.34 1.31 23.24
CA ASP A 117 -10.79 1.90 24.50
C ASP A 117 -12.27 2.31 24.44
N ALA A 118 -12.73 2.82 23.29
CA ALA A 118 -14.14 3.11 23.05
C ALA A 118 -15.02 1.85 23.11
N LEU A 119 -14.54 0.72 22.56
CA LEU A 119 -15.25 -0.57 22.64
C LEU A 119 -15.36 -1.07 24.08
N LEU A 120 -14.30 -0.92 24.88
CA LEU A 120 -14.32 -1.30 26.31
C LEU A 120 -15.29 -0.43 27.11
N GLN A 121 -15.33 0.88 26.83
CA GLN A 121 -16.29 1.79 27.47
C GLN A 121 -17.74 1.45 27.10
N ALA A 122 -18.01 1.11 25.84
CA ALA A 122 -19.34 0.69 25.39
C ALA A 122 -19.77 -0.65 26.03
N ALA A 123 -18.84 -1.58 26.25
CA ALA A 123 -19.12 -2.86 26.89
C ALA A 123 -19.31 -2.76 28.42
N GLY A 124 -18.65 -1.80 29.08
CA GLY A 124 -18.76 -1.56 30.52
C GLY A 124 -19.92 -0.64 30.94
N GLY A 125 -20.67 -0.10 29.98
CA GLY A 125 -21.70 0.92 30.19
C GLY A 125 -23.16 0.43 30.12
N SER A 126 -23.47 -0.78 30.59
CA SER A 126 -24.87 -1.22 30.76
C SER A 126 -25.26 -1.17 32.25
N PRO A 127 -26.27 -0.36 32.65
CA PRO A 127 -26.86 -0.40 33.99
C PRO A 127 -27.72 -1.66 34.23
#